data_AF-A0A662XN89-F1
#
_entry.id   AF-A0A662XN89-F1
#
_cell.length_a   1.000
_cell.length_b   1.000
_cell.length_c   1.000
_cell.angle_alpha   90.00
_cell.angle_beta   90.00
_cell.angle_gamma   90.00
#
_symmetry.space_group_name_H-M   'P 1'
#
loop_
_entity.id
_entity.type
_entity.pdbx_description
1 polymer ?
#
loop_
_entity_poly.entity_id
_entity_poly.type
_entity_poly.pdbx_seq_one_letter_code
_entity_poly.pdbx_strand_id
1 'polypeptide(L)'
;MSAVLVFGQQQQNVSSVVEDFNRPHFKLNRGYFNVGDDDEDIGPQPLPEAEDAASASLNYGKALLPGEGAAIAQFVQKNMRIPRRGEVGWNGEEIGDLENLGYVMSGSRHKRMNAVRIRKENQVYTAEEKRALALINFEEKQQRKNAIMNDFKEMLTERLTKKHGARLVEDMETSPKE
;
A
#
# COMPACT_ATOMS: atom_id res chain seq x y z
N MET A 1 -65.40 10.17 36.19
CA MET A 1 -65.28 9.45 37.47
C MET A 1 -64.09 8.51 37.33
N SER A 2 -62.91 8.96 37.77
CA SER A 2 -62.17 8.45 38.96
C SER A 2 -61.65 7.02 38.74
N ALA A 3 -60.36 6.85 38.39
CA ALA A 3 -59.22 6.60 39.30
C ALA A 3 -59.31 5.17 39.91
N VAL A 4 -58.29 4.29 39.81
CA VAL A 4 -57.11 4.28 40.68
C VAL A 4 -56.20 3.08 40.31
N LEU A 5 -54.89 3.36 40.27
CA LEU A 5 -53.69 2.54 40.57
C LEU A 5 -53.67 1.02 40.26
N VAL A 6 -52.66 0.60 39.48
CA VAL A 6 -51.56 -0.26 39.99
C VAL A 6 -50.24 0.20 39.35
N PHE A 7 -49.38 0.79 40.17
CA PHE A 7 -48.03 1.30 39.86
C PHE A 7 -47.08 0.67 40.89
N GLY A 8 -45.92 0.16 40.47
CA GLY A 8 -44.88 -0.46 41.32
C GLY A 8 -44.78 -1.97 41.09
N GLN A 9 -43.63 -2.59 40.83
CA GLN A 9 -42.23 -2.28 41.16
C GLN A 9 -41.33 -2.77 40.02
N GLN A 10 -40.37 -1.95 39.55
CA GLN A 10 -38.98 -2.36 39.30
C GLN A 10 -38.16 -1.11 38.90
N GLN A 11 -37.98 -0.18 39.84
CA GLN A 11 -36.84 0.74 39.80
C GLN A 11 -35.95 0.35 40.97
N GLN A 12 -34.72 -0.10 40.69
CA GLN A 12 -33.50 0.11 41.49
C GLN A 12 -32.30 -0.33 40.63
N ASN A 13 -31.66 0.64 39.97
CA ASN A 13 -30.20 0.75 39.84
C ASN A 13 -29.84 1.89 38.87
N VAL A 14 -29.89 3.12 39.39
CA VAL A 14 -29.15 4.26 38.84
C VAL A 14 -28.49 4.98 40.03
N SER A 15 -27.27 4.59 40.38
CA SER A 15 -26.43 5.31 41.34
C SER A 15 -25.02 4.72 41.40
N SER A 16 -24.24 4.91 40.34
CA SER A 16 -22.80 5.05 40.50
C SER A 16 -22.20 5.78 39.29
N VAL A 17 -22.12 7.09 39.46
CA VAL A 17 -21.03 7.95 38.97
C VAL A 17 -20.95 8.09 37.44
N VAL A 18 -21.79 8.99 36.93
CA VAL A 18 -21.57 9.71 35.67
C VAL A 18 -20.85 11.01 36.01
N GLU A 19 -19.53 10.99 36.09
CA GLU A 19 -18.67 12.15 35.89
C GLU A 19 -17.40 11.64 35.23
N ASP A 20 -17.27 11.87 33.92
CA ASP A 20 -16.00 12.07 33.20
C ASP A 20 -16.30 12.38 31.73
N PHE A 21 -17.12 13.42 31.53
CA PHE A 21 -17.15 14.13 30.26
C PHE A 21 -15.98 15.12 30.26
N ASN A 22 -15.07 14.93 29.30
CA ASN A 22 -14.36 16.00 28.62
C ASN A 22 -13.24 16.75 29.38
N ARG A 23 -12.02 16.20 29.32
CA ARG A 23 -10.78 17.00 29.25
C ARG A 23 -9.71 16.27 28.45
N PRO A 24 -9.35 16.70 27.23
CA PRO A 24 -8.09 16.28 26.65
C PRO A 24 -6.97 16.96 27.43
N HIS A 25 -6.21 16.18 28.21
CA HIS A 25 -4.97 16.64 28.83
C HIS A 25 -3.92 16.83 27.73
N PHE A 26 -3.96 17.99 27.07
CA PHE A 26 -2.98 18.43 26.09
C PHE A 26 -1.62 18.58 26.81
N LYS A 27 -0.82 17.51 26.81
CA LYS A 27 0.58 17.61 27.17
C LYS A 27 1.26 18.32 26.01
N LEU A 28 1.57 19.61 26.19
CA LEU A 28 2.48 20.32 25.29
C LEU A 28 3.84 19.62 25.38
N ASN A 29 4.11 18.72 24.43
CA ASN A 29 5.47 18.27 24.19
C ASN A 29 6.18 19.44 23.52
N ARG A 30 6.81 20.31 24.32
CA ARG A 30 7.81 21.27 23.81
C ARG A 30 9.06 20.46 23.46
N GLY A 31 8.93 19.62 22.44
CA GLY A 31 10.05 19.04 21.72
C GLY A 31 10.76 20.20 21.03
N TYR A 32 12.01 20.43 21.43
CA TYR A 32 12.93 21.31 20.77
C TYR A 32 12.88 21.05 19.27
N PHE A 33 12.61 22.09 18.49
CA PHE A 33 12.97 22.11 17.08
C PHE A 33 14.48 21.91 17.00
N ASN A 34 14.92 20.66 16.88
CA ASN A 34 16.18 20.37 16.23
C ASN A 34 15.94 20.76 14.77
N VAL A 35 16.34 21.98 14.43
CA VAL A 35 16.80 22.27 13.07
C VAL A 35 18.12 21.49 12.96
N GLY A 36 17.97 20.18 12.76
CA GLY A 36 19.04 19.38 12.20
C GLY A 36 19.30 19.96 10.83
N ASP A 37 20.56 20.24 10.58
CA ASP A 37 21.13 20.57 9.29
C ASP A 37 20.76 19.43 8.32
N ASP A 38 19.58 19.50 7.73
CA ASP A 38 19.31 18.82 6.47
C ASP A 38 20.11 19.65 5.47
N ASP A 39 21.39 19.28 5.30
CA ASP A 39 22.13 19.49 4.07
C ASP A 39 21.22 18.95 2.97
N GLU A 40 20.39 19.86 2.48
CA GLU A 40 19.38 19.64 1.49
C GLU A 40 20.09 18.95 0.34
N ASP A 41 19.65 17.73 0.08
CA ASP A 41 20.14 16.79 -0.92
C ASP A 41 19.91 17.41 -2.31
N ILE A 42 20.68 18.46 -2.61
CA ILE A 42 20.56 19.31 -3.79
C ILE A 42 21.39 18.66 -4.87
N GLY A 43 20.73 17.74 -5.56
CA GLY A 43 21.27 17.07 -6.74
C GLY A 43 20.23 16.12 -7.31
N PRO A 44 20.36 15.72 -8.58
CA PRO A 44 19.57 14.60 -9.08
C PRO A 44 19.96 13.35 -8.28
N GLN A 45 19.14 12.99 -7.30
CA GLN A 45 19.30 11.72 -6.59
C GLN A 45 19.26 10.59 -7.62
N PRO A 46 20.12 9.56 -7.47
CA PRO A 46 20.04 8.38 -8.31
C PRO A 46 18.60 7.84 -8.25
N LEU A 47 18.08 7.42 -9.41
CA LEU A 47 16.79 6.74 -9.46
C LEU A 47 16.84 5.63 -8.41
N PRO A 48 15.94 5.63 -7.39
CA PRO A 48 15.89 4.52 -6.46
C PRO A 48 15.66 3.29 -7.33
N GLU A 49 16.65 2.42 -7.30
CA GLU A 49 16.69 1.16 -8.03
C GLU A 49 15.35 0.47 -7.74
N ALA A 50 14.57 0.14 -8.78
CA ALA A 50 13.21 -0.39 -8.60
C ALA A 50 13.18 -1.67 -7.73
N GLU A 51 14.33 -2.31 -7.63
CA GLU A 51 14.64 -3.38 -6.70
C GLU A 51 14.52 -2.98 -5.22
N ASP A 52 14.81 -1.77 -4.77
CA ASP A 52 14.62 -1.38 -3.36
C ASP A 52 13.12 -1.23 -2.99
N ALA A 53 12.29 -0.75 -3.92
CA ALA A 53 10.83 -0.72 -3.72
C ALA A 53 10.19 -2.11 -3.84
N ALA A 54 10.78 -3.00 -4.64
CA ALA A 54 10.32 -4.37 -4.81
C ALA A 54 10.88 -5.35 -3.76
N SER A 55 12.04 -5.07 -3.17
CA SER A 55 12.79 -5.94 -2.24
C SER A 55 12.82 -5.43 -0.80
N ALA A 56 12.22 -4.27 -0.51
CA ALA A 56 11.88 -3.86 0.84
C ALA A 56 11.19 -5.05 1.52
N SER A 57 11.95 -5.73 2.37
CA SER A 57 11.64 -7.03 2.99
C SER A 57 10.14 -7.16 3.17
N LEU A 58 9.53 -8.05 2.36
CA LEU A 58 8.07 -8.25 2.28
C LEU A 58 7.56 -8.72 3.64
N ASN A 59 7.40 -7.76 4.53
CA ASN A 59 7.04 -8.00 5.90
C ASN A 59 5.53 -8.06 5.91
N TYR A 60 5.03 -9.27 5.66
CA TYR A 60 3.62 -9.58 5.75
C TYR A 60 3.11 -9.54 7.19
N GLY A 61 3.85 -8.97 8.16
CA GLY A 61 3.47 -8.76 9.56
C GLY A 61 3.73 -9.96 10.48
N LYS A 62 3.66 -9.72 11.80
CA LYS A 62 4.04 -10.70 12.85
C LYS A 62 3.07 -11.87 13.06
N ALA A 63 1.88 -11.85 12.45
CA ALA A 63 0.86 -12.88 12.68
C ALA A 63 1.01 -14.14 11.80
N LEU A 64 1.95 -14.13 10.85
CA LEU A 64 2.27 -15.26 9.99
C LEU A 64 3.51 -15.99 10.51
N LEU A 65 3.58 -17.30 10.25
CA LEU A 65 4.79 -18.07 10.51
C LEU A 65 5.89 -17.64 9.52
N PRO A 66 7.18 -17.82 9.88
CA PRO A 66 8.27 -17.58 8.94
C PRO A 66 8.07 -18.34 7.63
N GLY A 67 8.11 -17.63 6.50
CA GLY A 67 7.90 -18.21 5.16
C GLY A 67 6.44 -18.43 4.75
N GLU A 68 5.46 -18.36 5.67
CA GLU A 68 4.04 -18.54 5.34
C GLU A 68 3.52 -17.43 4.42
N GLY A 69 3.85 -16.17 4.71
CA GLY A 69 3.44 -15.03 3.89
C GLY A 69 4.03 -15.07 2.48
N ALA A 70 5.30 -15.45 2.36
CA ALA A 70 5.96 -15.60 1.06
C ALA A 70 5.32 -16.70 0.21
N ALA A 71 4.97 -17.84 0.83
CA ALA A 71 4.28 -18.92 0.14
C ALA A 71 2.90 -18.48 -0.36
N ILE A 72 2.11 -17.82 0.49
CA ILE A 72 0.78 -17.31 0.12
C ILE A 72 0.90 -16.29 -1.03
N ALA A 73 1.85 -15.36 -0.95
CA ALA A 73 2.04 -14.32 -1.97
C ALA A 73 2.29 -14.90 -3.37
N GLN A 74 3.01 -16.02 -3.48
CA GLN A 74 3.21 -16.69 -4.77
C GLN A 74 1.90 -17.17 -5.41
N PHE A 75 0.93 -17.63 -4.61
CA PHE A 75 -0.40 -17.99 -5.12
C PHE A 75 -1.19 -16.75 -5.52
N VAL A 76 -1.12 -15.67 -4.73
CA VAL A 76 -1.79 -14.40 -5.02
C VAL A 76 -1.28 -13.77 -6.32
N GLN A 77 0.04 -13.73 -6.52
CA GLN A 77 0.66 -13.20 -7.76
C GLN A 77 0.28 -14.01 -8.99
N LYS A 78 0.08 -15.32 -8.85
CA LYS A 78 -0.40 -16.22 -9.91
C LYS A 78 -1.93 -16.19 -10.05
N ASN A 79 -2.62 -15.36 -9.27
CA ASN A 79 -4.09 -15.29 -9.21
C ASN A 79 -4.75 -16.65 -8.95
N MET A 80 -4.07 -17.53 -8.21
CA MET A 80 -4.54 -18.86 -7.87
C MET A 80 -5.12 -18.88 -6.44
N ARG A 81 -6.05 -19.80 -6.23
CA ARG A 81 -6.61 -20.06 -4.90
C ARG A 81 -5.53 -20.59 -3.95
N ILE A 82 -5.47 -20.01 -2.75
CA ILE A 82 -4.55 -20.46 -1.69
C ILE A 82 -4.98 -21.86 -1.20
N PRO A 83 -4.12 -22.89 -1.26
CA PRO A 83 -4.48 -24.25 -0.86
C PRO A 83 -4.80 -24.36 0.65
N ARG A 84 -5.94 -24.98 0.99
CA ARG A 84 -6.30 -25.35 2.37
C ARG A 84 -5.74 -26.73 2.72
N ARG A 85 -5.76 -27.08 4.01
CA ARG A 85 -5.32 -28.41 4.48
C ARG A 85 -6.16 -29.50 3.81
N GLY A 86 -5.50 -30.43 3.13
CA GLY A 86 -6.13 -31.54 2.42
C GLY A 86 -6.44 -31.27 0.95
N GLU A 87 -6.09 -30.10 0.43
CA GLU A 87 -6.28 -29.72 -0.98
C GLU A 87 -4.98 -29.76 -1.79
N VAL A 88 -3.86 -30.08 -1.13
CA VAL A 88 -2.56 -30.21 -1.79
C VAL A 88 -2.66 -31.36 -2.80
N GLY A 89 -2.53 -31.05 -4.09
CA GLY A 89 -2.65 -32.00 -5.19
C GLY A 89 -3.97 -31.92 -5.98
N TRP A 90 -4.89 -31.04 -5.60
CA TRP A 90 -6.10 -30.71 -6.37
C TRP A 90 -5.95 -29.36 -7.05
N ASN A 91 -6.66 -29.16 -8.16
CA ASN A 91 -6.72 -27.83 -8.77
C ASN A 91 -7.65 -26.92 -7.96
N GLY A 92 -7.25 -25.66 -7.77
CA GLY A 92 -8.03 -24.67 -7.03
C GLY A 92 -9.36 -24.34 -7.69
N GLU A 93 -9.42 -24.37 -9.02
CA GLU A 93 -10.64 -24.12 -9.81
C GLU A 93 -11.66 -25.24 -9.63
N GLU A 94 -11.22 -26.50 -9.76
CA GLU A 94 -12.06 -27.69 -9.54
C GLU A 94 -12.71 -27.70 -8.15
N ILE A 95 -11.96 -27.29 -7.12
CA ILE A 95 -12.50 -27.16 -5.76
C ILE A 95 -13.58 -26.08 -5.70
N GLY A 96 -13.38 -24.94 -6.36
CA GLY A 96 -14.37 -23.86 -6.42
C GLY A 96 -15.68 -24.32 -7.04
N ASP A 97 -15.60 -25.06 -8.15
CA ASP A 97 -16.78 -25.61 -8.82
C ASP A 97 -17.53 -26.63 -7.95
N LEU A 98 -16.81 -27.51 -7.25
CA LEU A 98 -17.40 -28.45 -6.30
C LEU A 98 -18.08 -27.73 -5.12
N GLU A 99 -17.47 -26.67 -4.60
CA GLU A 99 -18.06 -25.85 -3.55
C GLU A 99 -19.33 -25.12 -4.02
N ASN A 100 -19.33 -24.63 -5.27
CA ASN A 100 -20.50 -24.01 -5.89
C ASN A 100 -21.67 -25.00 -6.08
N LEU A 101 -21.37 -26.27 -6.35
CA LEU A 101 -22.36 -27.36 -6.43
C LEU A 101 -22.90 -27.77 -5.03
N GLY A 102 -22.33 -27.26 -3.95
CA GLY A 102 -22.77 -27.51 -2.57
C GLY A 102 -21.97 -28.59 -1.84
N TYR A 103 -20.89 -29.11 -2.43
CA TYR A 103 -19.96 -29.96 -1.71
C TYR A 103 -19.14 -29.12 -0.72
N VAL A 104 -18.83 -29.69 0.45
CA VAL A 104 -18.07 -28.99 1.50
C VAL A 104 -16.82 -29.79 1.80
N MET A 105 -15.66 -29.14 1.66
CA MET A 105 -14.38 -29.78 2.00
C MET A 105 -14.26 -30.07 3.50
N SER A 106 -13.47 -31.08 3.83
CA SER A 106 -13.20 -31.46 5.22
C SER A 106 -12.57 -30.28 5.99
N GLY A 107 -13.16 -29.91 7.13
CA GLY A 107 -12.70 -28.79 7.96
C GLY A 107 -13.31 -27.43 7.62
N SER A 108 -14.00 -27.27 6.48
CA SER A 108 -14.65 -26.00 6.09
C SER A 108 -15.81 -25.60 7.01
N ARG A 109 -16.31 -26.49 7.88
CA ARG A 109 -17.36 -26.17 8.87
C ARG A 109 -16.83 -25.53 10.16
N HIS A 110 -15.52 -25.47 10.37
CA HIS A 110 -14.91 -24.90 11.59
C HIS A 110 -14.82 -23.37 11.55
N LYS A 111 -15.84 -22.69 12.09
CA LYS A 111 -15.94 -21.22 12.08
C LYS A 111 -14.69 -20.49 12.61
N ARG A 112 -14.21 -20.87 13.80
CA ARG A 112 -13.07 -20.19 14.46
C ARG A 112 -11.77 -20.34 13.66
N MET A 113 -11.50 -21.55 13.15
CA MET A 113 -10.30 -21.85 12.38
C MET A 113 -10.34 -21.14 11.02
N ASN A 114 -11.49 -21.15 10.34
CA ASN A 114 -11.67 -20.45 9.08
C ASN A 114 -11.47 -18.94 9.23
N ALA A 115 -11.96 -18.34 10.32
CA ALA A 115 -11.75 -16.93 10.58
C ALA A 115 -10.27 -16.57 10.77
N VAL A 116 -9.49 -17.43 11.44
CA VAL A 116 -8.04 -17.25 11.58
C VAL A 116 -7.35 -17.39 10.23
N ARG A 117 -7.73 -18.39 9.43
CA ARG A 117 -7.22 -18.59 8.07
C ARG A 117 -7.47 -17.35 7.20
N ILE A 118 -8.72 -16.91 7.09
CA ILE A 118 -9.10 -15.74 6.28
C ILE A 118 -8.35 -14.49 6.74
N ARG A 119 -8.17 -14.30 8.06
CA ARG A 119 -7.37 -13.17 8.58
C ARG A 119 -5.93 -13.22 8.08
N LYS A 120 -5.28 -14.39 8.13
CA LYS A 120 -3.91 -14.58 7.65
C LYS A 120 -3.78 -14.35 6.15
N GLU A 121 -4.74 -14.86 5.36
CA GLU A 121 -4.78 -14.65 3.92
C GLU A 121 -4.96 -13.15 3.60
N ASN A 122 -5.94 -12.49 4.22
CA ASN A 122 -6.21 -11.06 4.03
C ASN A 122 -5.03 -10.16 4.39
N GLN A 123 -4.19 -10.57 5.34
CA GLN A 123 -2.97 -9.86 5.69
C GLN A 123 -1.96 -9.84 4.53
N VAL A 124 -1.86 -10.95 3.79
CA VAL A 124 -1.02 -11.03 2.59
C VAL A 124 -1.65 -10.28 1.43
N TYR A 125 -2.96 -10.44 1.20
CA TYR A 125 -3.68 -9.69 0.16
C TYR A 125 -3.51 -8.19 0.33
N THR A 126 -3.75 -7.66 1.54
CA THR A 126 -3.61 -6.22 1.82
C THR A 126 -2.19 -5.73 1.60
N ALA A 127 -1.18 -6.55 1.92
CA ALA A 127 0.23 -6.18 1.75
C ALA A 127 0.62 -6.17 0.26
N GLU A 128 0.25 -7.20 -0.50
CA GLU A 128 0.51 -7.27 -1.94
C GLU A 128 -0.27 -6.20 -2.72
N GLU A 129 -1.52 -5.91 -2.35
CA GLU A 129 -2.31 -4.82 -2.95
C GLU A 129 -1.62 -3.46 -2.76
N LYS A 130 -1.19 -3.15 -1.53
CA LYS A 130 -0.45 -1.91 -1.25
C LYS A 130 0.84 -1.82 -2.03
N ARG A 131 1.56 -2.94 -2.17
CA ARG A 131 2.79 -3.00 -2.96
C ARG A 131 2.51 -2.76 -4.44
N ALA A 132 1.50 -3.42 -5.00
CA ALA A 132 1.10 -3.23 -6.40
C ALA A 132 0.72 -1.77 -6.66
N LEU A 133 -0.05 -1.14 -5.77
CA LEU A 133 -0.40 0.27 -5.87
C LEU A 133 0.83 1.19 -5.75
N ALA A 134 1.78 0.88 -4.87
CA ALA A 134 3.01 1.67 -4.73
C ALA A 134 3.88 1.61 -6.00
N LEU A 135 4.00 0.43 -6.63
CA LEU A 135 4.71 0.26 -7.90
C LEU A 135 4.05 1.07 -9.02
N ILE A 136 2.72 1.01 -9.13
CA ILE A 136 1.95 1.78 -10.11
C ILE A 136 2.16 3.29 -9.90
N ASN A 137 2.06 3.78 -8.66
CA ASN A 137 2.27 5.19 -8.34
C ASN A 137 3.70 5.64 -8.63
N PHE A 138 4.68 4.78 -8.37
CA PHE A 138 6.07 5.05 -8.67
C PHE A 138 6.28 5.16 -10.18
N GLU A 139 5.77 4.19 -10.94
CA GLU A 139 5.85 4.18 -12.41
C GLU A 139 5.18 5.42 -13.02
N GLU A 140 3.98 5.78 -12.58
CA GLU A 140 3.28 6.99 -13.05
C GLU A 140 4.09 8.26 -12.74
N LYS A 141 4.66 8.36 -11.54
CA LYS A 141 5.50 9.51 -11.15
C LYS A 141 6.77 9.58 -12.00
N GLN A 142 7.40 8.45 -12.31
CA GLN A 142 8.59 8.41 -13.16
C GLN A 142 8.25 8.80 -14.60
N GLN A 143 7.16 8.29 -15.16
CA GLN A 143 6.70 8.69 -16.50
C GLN A 143 6.40 10.19 -16.57
N ARG A 144 5.72 10.74 -15.54
CA ARG A 144 5.46 12.19 -15.46
C ARG A 144 6.74 13.00 -15.36
N LYS A 145 7.71 12.58 -14.54
CA LYS A 145 9.03 13.24 -14.45
C LYS A 145 9.77 13.21 -15.77
N ASN A 146 9.77 12.08 -16.47
CA ASN A 146 10.44 11.93 -17.76
C ASN A 146 9.81 12.81 -18.85
N ALA A 147 8.48 12.92 -18.87
CA ALA A 147 7.78 13.86 -19.76
C ALA A 147 8.22 15.30 -19.49
N ILE A 148 8.19 15.74 -18.23
CA ILE A 148 8.63 17.10 -17.83
C ILE A 148 10.11 17.35 -18.18
N MET A 149 10.99 16.35 -18.00
CA MET A 149 12.40 16.47 -18.39
C MET A 149 12.57 16.61 -19.90
N ASN A 150 11.78 15.90 -20.71
CA ASN A 150 11.82 15.99 -22.16
C ASN A 150 11.35 17.38 -22.62
N ASP A 151 10.23 17.86 -22.08
CA ASP A 151 9.71 19.21 -22.37
C ASP A 151 10.73 20.29 -22.01
N PHE A 152 11.41 20.15 -20.86
CA PHE A 152 12.46 21.09 -20.44
C PHE A 152 13.68 21.07 -21.36
N LYS A 153 14.13 19.88 -21.80
CA LYS A 153 15.22 19.73 -22.76
C LYS A 153 14.87 20.40 -24.08
N GLU A 154 13.64 20.19 -24.58
CA GLU A 154 13.15 20.82 -25.81
C GLU A 154 13.20 22.36 -25.70
N MET A 155 12.62 22.93 -24.63
CA MET A 155 12.66 24.38 -24.39
C MET A 155 14.08 24.94 -24.30
N LEU A 156 15.02 24.22 -23.67
CA LEU A 156 16.43 24.64 -23.62
C LEU A 156 17.08 24.56 -25.00
N THR A 157 16.85 23.49 -25.77
CA THR A 157 17.39 23.38 -27.13
C THR A 157 16.83 24.46 -28.05
N GLU A 158 15.55 24.79 -27.95
CA GLU A 158 14.95 25.92 -28.67
C GLU A 158 15.58 27.25 -28.27
N ARG A 159 15.78 27.50 -26.96
CA ARG A 159 16.43 28.74 -26.50
C ARG A 159 17.90 28.81 -26.90
N LEU A 160 18.63 27.71 -26.82
CA LEU A 160 20.03 27.64 -27.21
C LEU A 160 20.17 27.79 -28.72
N THR A 161 19.38 27.11 -29.54
CA THR A 161 19.38 27.29 -31.01
C THR A 161 18.91 28.69 -31.41
N LYS A 162 17.96 29.31 -30.69
CA LYS A 162 17.53 30.69 -30.94
C LYS A 162 18.54 31.75 -30.48
N LYS A 163 19.29 31.52 -29.40
CA LYS A 163 20.42 32.39 -28.97
C LYS A 163 21.69 32.17 -29.80
N HIS A 164 22.00 30.94 -30.17
CA HIS A 164 23.19 30.55 -30.94
C HIS A 164 22.94 30.59 -32.46
N GLY A 165 21.69 30.71 -32.91
CA GLY A 165 21.33 31.09 -34.28
C GLY A 165 21.76 32.52 -34.65
N ALA A 166 22.25 33.31 -33.67
CA ALA A 166 22.96 34.56 -33.90
C ALA A 166 24.49 34.42 -33.88
N ARG A 167 25.06 33.21 -33.69
CA ARG A 167 26.53 33.03 -33.58
C ARG A 167 27.12 31.79 -34.26
N LEU A 168 26.35 30.91 -34.89
CA LEU A 168 26.88 29.72 -35.57
C LEU A 168 26.34 29.56 -36.99
N VAL A 169 26.68 30.52 -37.87
CA VAL A 169 26.57 30.34 -39.33
C VAL A 169 27.86 30.70 -40.09
N GLU A 170 28.93 31.26 -39.47
CA GLU A 170 30.09 31.72 -40.26
C GLU A 170 31.34 30.83 -40.29
N ASP A 171 31.51 29.85 -39.39
CA ASP A 171 32.75 29.07 -39.38
C ASP A 171 32.48 27.59 -39.66
N MET A 172 32.81 27.17 -40.89
CA MET A 172 33.29 25.83 -41.31
C MET A 172 32.79 25.34 -42.69
N GLU A 173 32.43 26.25 -43.60
CA GLU A 173 32.64 26.03 -45.05
C GLU A 173 33.93 26.73 -45.50
N THR A 174 35.10 26.14 -45.21
CA THR A 174 36.30 26.32 -46.05
C THR A 174 37.43 25.34 -45.71
N SER A 175 37.41 24.18 -46.39
CA SER A 175 38.54 23.45 -47.02
C SER A 175 39.73 22.90 -46.18
N PRO A 176 40.54 21.95 -46.69
CA PRO A 176 40.32 20.91 -47.71
C PRO A 176 40.63 19.48 -47.20
N LYS A 177 40.21 18.48 -47.98
CA LYS A 177 40.59 17.06 -47.83
C LYS A 177 42.03 16.88 -48.32
N GLU A 178 42.90 16.31 -47.49
CA GLU A 178 44.09 15.53 -47.87
C GLU A 178 44.18 14.28 -46.99
#